data_AF-A0A9E2PSW9-F1
#
_entry.id   AF-A0A9E2PSW9-F1
#
_cell.length_a   1.000
_cell.length_b   1.000
_cell.length_c   1.000
_cell.angle_alpha   90.00
_cell.angle_beta   90.00
_cell.angle_gamma   90.00
#
_symmetry.space_group_name_H-M   'P 1'
#
loop_
_entity.id
_entity.type
_entity.pdbx_description
1 polymer ?
#
loop_
_entity_poly.entity_id
_entity_poly.type
_entity_poly.pdbx_seq_one_letter_code
_entity_poly.pdbx_strand_id
1 'polypeptide(L)'
;MDGFAVMDSRPGQLSLAVDKLKGNPDLTREVQVELAAIRGIQQVSTDPDLGLLVVAYDKSQLTSFTSLLALKATFSSFFPEVDSMKLAFWLSQSL
;
A
#
# COMPACT_ATOMS: atom_id res chain seq x y z
N MET A 1 -13.45 -4.01 14.13
CA MET A 1 -13.45 -3.03 13.03
C MET A 1 -12.25 -3.40 12.19
N ASP A 2 -12.48 -4.02 11.04
CA ASP A 2 -11.42 -4.57 10.20
C ASP A 2 -10.53 -3.43 9.69
N GLY A 3 -9.38 -3.29 10.37
CA GLY A 3 -8.63 -2.05 10.49
C GLY A 3 -7.70 -1.83 9.31
N PHE A 4 -8.23 -1.26 8.24
CA PHE A 4 -7.43 -0.69 7.16
C PHE A 4 -7.87 0.76 6.92
N ALA A 5 -6.95 1.71 7.11
CA ALA A 5 -7.21 3.13 6.96
C ALA A 5 -6.05 3.80 6.21
N VAL A 6 -6.36 4.71 5.29
CA VAL A 6 -5.33 5.60 4.74
C VAL A 6 -5.11 6.72 5.73
N MET A 7 -3.90 6.81 6.23
CA MET A 7 -3.50 7.90 7.11
C MET A 7 -3.20 9.16 6.31
N ASP A 8 -2.49 8.99 5.21
CA ASP A 8 -2.03 10.11 4.39
C ASP A 8 -1.85 9.65 2.94
N SER A 9 -2.32 10.48 2.00
CA SER A 9 -2.14 10.25 0.58
C SER A 9 -1.59 11.55 0.03
N ARG A 10 -0.30 11.55 -0.30
CA ARG A 10 0.37 12.68 -0.92
C ARG A 10 1.03 12.29 -2.23
N PRO A 11 1.25 13.28 -3.10
CA PRO A 11 2.09 13.13 -4.27
C PRO A 11 3.39 12.36 -4.06
N GLY A 12 3.42 11.08 -4.48
CA GLY A 12 4.60 10.21 -4.39
C GLY A 12 4.81 9.51 -3.05
N GLN A 13 3.86 9.60 -2.12
CA GLN A 13 3.88 8.88 -0.85
C GLN A 13 2.47 8.53 -0.39
N LEU A 14 2.25 7.26 -0.05
CA LEU A 14 1.02 6.74 0.51
C LEU A 14 1.29 6.12 1.88
N SER A 15 0.63 6.60 2.92
CA SER A 15 0.72 6.06 4.28
C SER A 15 -0.59 5.39 4.68
N LEU A 16 -0.49 4.15 5.11
CA LEU A 16 -1.60 3.24 5.39
C LEU A 16 -1.44 2.70 6.80
N ALA A 17 -2.51 2.74 7.59
CA ALA A 17 -2.64 2.02 8.85
C ALA A 17 -3.38 0.72 8.59
N VAL A 18 -2.78 -0.38 9.00
CA VAL A 18 -3.24 -1.74 8.76
C VAL A 18 -3.09 -2.55 10.06
N ASP A 19 -4.20 -2.76 10.76
CA ASP A 19 -4.21 -3.48 12.03
C ASP A 19 -3.71 -4.92 11.89
N LYS A 20 -3.88 -5.56 10.73
CA LYS A 20 -3.34 -6.90 10.46
C LYS A 20 -1.82 -6.96 10.48
N LEU A 21 -1.14 -5.85 10.16
CA LEU A 21 0.31 -5.75 10.22
C LEU A 21 0.82 -5.60 11.66
N LYS A 22 -0.05 -5.16 12.57
CA LYS A 22 0.31 -4.89 13.96
C LYS A 22 0.63 -6.18 14.71
N GLY A 23 1.83 -6.26 15.28
CA GLY A 23 2.31 -7.46 15.97
C GLY A 23 2.66 -8.64 15.06
N ASN A 24 2.64 -8.45 13.73
CA ASN A 24 2.95 -9.48 12.73
C ASN A 24 4.15 -9.08 11.85
N PRO A 25 5.39 -9.26 12.34
CA PRO A 25 6.62 -8.90 11.62
C PRO A 25 6.84 -9.70 10.32
N ASP A 26 6.37 -10.94 10.27
CA ASP A 26 6.51 -11.79 9.06
C ASP A 26 5.62 -11.27 7.92
N LEU A 27 4.34 -10.97 8.23
CA LEU A 27 3.40 -10.42 7.27
C LEU A 27 3.83 -9.03 6.77
N THR A 28 4.34 -8.17 7.66
CA THR A 28 4.87 -6.85 7.27
C THR A 28 6.02 -6.99 6.30
N ARG A 29 6.96 -7.92 6.55
CA ARG A 29 8.09 -8.16 5.66
C ARG A 29 7.64 -8.68 4.29
N GLU A 30 6.67 -9.60 4.26
CA GLU A 30 6.14 -10.16 3.02
C GLU A 30 5.46 -9.07 2.17
N VAL A 31 4.58 -8.29 2.79
CA VAL A 31 3.92 -7.13 2.15
C VAL A 31 4.95 -6.11 1.66
N GLN A 32 6.00 -5.85 2.44
CA GLN A 32 7.07 -4.92 2.05
C GLN A 32 7.80 -5.41 0.78
N VAL A 33 8.15 -6.70 0.71
CA VAL A 33 8.86 -7.29 -0.44
C VAL A 33 7.99 -7.26 -1.69
N GLU A 34 6.72 -7.66 -1.59
CA GLU A 34 5.79 -7.68 -2.73
C GLU A 34 5.52 -6.27 -3.26
N LEU A 35 5.31 -5.30 -2.37
CA LEU A 35 5.12 -3.90 -2.79
C LEU A 35 6.40 -3.32 -3.38
N ALA A 36 7.57 -3.60 -2.82
CA ALA A 36 8.85 -3.12 -3.36
C ALA A 36 9.15 -3.69 -4.75
N ALA A 37 8.57 -4.84 -5.12
CA ALA A 37 8.70 -5.42 -6.45
C ALA A 37 7.83 -4.71 -7.52
N ILE A 38 6.86 -3.87 -7.12
CA ILE A 38 5.98 -3.18 -8.05
C ILE A 38 6.72 -2.06 -8.77
N ARG A 39 6.65 -2.08 -10.11
CA ARG A 39 7.22 -1.02 -10.93
C ARG A 39 6.59 0.33 -10.61
N GLY A 40 7.42 1.28 -10.20
CA GLY A 40 6.99 2.62 -9.80
C GLY A 40 6.89 2.81 -8.29
N ILE A 41 7.00 1.75 -7.49
CA ILE A 41 7.32 1.89 -6.07
C ILE A 41 8.83 2.09 -5.93
N GLN A 42 9.21 3.15 -5.23
CA GLN A 42 10.62 3.48 -4.99
C GLN A 42 11.10 2.95 -3.64
N GLN A 43 10.25 3.01 -2.63
CA GLN A 43 10.58 2.58 -1.28
C GLN A 43 9.33 2.12 -0.53
N VAL A 44 9.48 1.09 0.29
CA VAL A 44 8.44 0.63 1.20
C VAL A 44 9.01 0.54 2.60
N SER A 45 8.35 1.21 3.53
CA SER A 45 8.67 1.20 4.95
C SER A 45 7.46 0.69 5.72
N THR A 46 7.67 -0.21 6.68
CA THR A 46 6.61 -0.78 7.52
C THR A 46 6.98 -0.64 8.99
N ASP A 47 5.98 -0.38 9.81
CA ASP A 47 6.07 -0.35 11.27
C ASP A 47 5.11 -1.40 11.85
N PRO A 48 5.60 -2.57 12.30
CA PRO A 48 4.77 -3.62 12.87
C PRO A 48 4.26 -3.29 14.29
N ASP A 49 4.83 -2.32 15.00
CA ASP A 49 4.35 -1.93 16.33
C ASP A 49 3.09 -1.07 16.21
N LEU A 50 3.05 -0.20 15.20
CA LEU A 50 1.92 0.67 14.90
C LEU A 50 0.97 0.09 13.84
N GLY A 51 1.39 -0.94 13.10
CA GLY A 51 0.68 -1.44 11.93
C GLY A 51 0.73 -0.44 10.76
N LEU A 52 1.77 0.36 10.65
CA LEU A 52 1.90 1.37 9.60
C LEU A 52 2.61 0.80 8.37
N LEU A 53 2.16 1.19 7.19
CA LEU A 53 2.78 0.91 5.90
C LEU A 53 2.89 2.20 5.12
N VAL A 54 4.12 2.62 4.83
CA VAL A 54 4.44 3.80 4.05
C VAL A 54 5.08 3.37 2.74
N VAL A 55 4.45 3.76 1.63
CA VAL A 55 4.86 3.43 0.27
C VAL A 55 5.25 4.72 -0.43
N ALA A 56 6.53 4.89 -0.73
CA ALA A 56 7.00 5.95 -1.62
C ALA A 56 6.96 5.46 -3.06
N TYR A 57 6.38 6.25 -3.95
CA TYR A 57 6.18 5.87 -5.35
C TYR A 57 6.43 7.03 -6.30
N ASP A 58 6.81 6.70 -7.53
CA ASP A 58 6.91 7.63 -8.63
C ASP A 58 5.54 7.77 -9.31
N LYS A 59 4.95 8.96 -9.30
CA LYS A 59 3.67 9.21 -9.96
C LYS A 59 3.67 8.88 -11.44
N SER A 60 4.74 9.22 -12.14
CA SER A 60 4.84 9.05 -13.58
C SER A 60 4.91 7.58 -13.96
N GLN A 61 5.34 6.70 -13.05
CA GLN A 61 5.37 5.26 -13.28
C GLN A 61 4.18 4.52 -12.65
N LEU A 62 3.74 4.92 -11.46
CA LEU A 62 2.63 4.26 -10.75
C LEU A 62 1.27 4.52 -11.43
N THR A 63 1.15 5.56 -12.25
CA THR A 63 -0.03 5.79 -13.11
C THR A 63 -0.19 4.77 -14.24
N SER A 64 0.82 3.94 -14.49
CA SER A 64 0.73 2.89 -15.49
C SER A 64 -0.30 1.84 -15.06
N PHE A 65 -1.15 1.43 -16.00
CA PHE A 65 -2.19 0.42 -15.76
C PHE A 65 -1.64 -0.87 -15.11
N THR A 66 -0.45 -1.31 -15.55
CA THR A 66 0.24 -2.48 -14.99
C THR A 66 0.62 -2.30 -13.52
N SER A 67 1.06 -1.10 -13.13
CA SER A 67 1.47 -0.81 -11.76
C SER A 67 0.27 -0.71 -10.83
N LEU A 68 -0.80 -0.05 -11.27
CA LEU A 68 -2.07 -0.03 -10.55
C LEU A 68 -2.68 -1.43 -10.39
N LEU A 69 -2.56 -2.28 -11.41
CA LEU A 69 -3.05 -3.65 -11.35
C LEU A 69 -2.23 -4.51 -10.39
N ALA A 70 -0.89 -4.39 -10.42
CA ALA A 70 -0.01 -5.09 -9.49
C ALA A 70 -0.25 -4.65 -8.03
N LEU A 71 -0.43 -3.34 -7.81
CA LEU A 71 -0.78 -2.80 -6.50
C LEU A 71 -2.12 -3.37 -6.02
N LYS A 72 -3.15 -3.32 -6.87
CA LYS A 72 -4.45 -3.91 -6.56
C LYS A 72 -4.34 -5.40 -6.23
N ALA A 73 -3.62 -6.18 -7.03
CA ALA A 73 -3.48 -7.62 -6.82
C ALA A 73 -2.78 -7.93 -5.50
N THR A 74 -1.70 -7.22 -5.19
CA THR A 74 -0.95 -7.35 -3.93
C THR A 74 -1.85 -7.04 -2.74
N PHE A 75 -2.52 -5.89 -2.75
CA PHE A 75 -3.43 -5.51 -1.68
C PHE A 75 -4.62 -6.46 -1.55
N SER A 76 -5.22 -6.96 -2.64
CA SER A 76 -6.30 -7.93 -2.56
C SER A 76 -5.84 -9.29 -2.03
N SER A 77 -4.58 -9.68 -2.24
CA SER A 77 -4.01 -10.93 -1.71
C SER A 77 -3.82 -10.86 -0.20
N PHE A 78 -3.21 -9.79 0.31
CA PHE A 78 -2.94 -9.63 1.74
C PHE A 78 -4.14 -9.10 2.53
N PHE A 79 -4.94 -8.23 1.90
CA PHE A 79 -6.04 -7.50 2.51
C PHE A 79 -7.29 -7.59 1.62
N PRO A 80 -7.94 -8.77 1.53
CA PRO A 80 -9.15 -8.95 0.73
C PRO A 80 -10.33 -8.08 1.18
N GLU A 81 -10.29 -7.57 2.42
CA GLU A 81 -11.26 -6.63 3.00
C GLU A 81 -11.09 -5.20 2.47
N VAL A 82 -9.95 -4.87 1.85
CA VAL A 82 -9.70 -3.54 1.30
C VAL A 82 -10.46 -3.40 0.00
N ASP A 83 -11.39 -2.43 0.00
CA ASP A 83 -12.11 -2.08 -1.21
C ASP A 83 -11.13 -1.48 -2.23
N SER A 84 -10.86 -2.25 -3.28
CA SER A 84 -9.98 -1.84 -4.36
C SER A 84 -10.44 -0.56 -5.08
N MET A 85 -11.72 -0.18 -4.99
CA MET A 85 -12.16 1.14 -5.44
C MET A 85 -11.69 2.27 -4.51
N LYS A 86 -11.64 2.06 -3.20
CA LYS A 86 -11.08 3.06 -2.26
C LYS A 86 -9.59 3.28 -2.52
N LEU A 87 -8.83 2.22 -2.76
CA LEU A 87 -7.41 2.33 -3.16
C LEU A 87 -7.23 3.16 -4.43
N ALA A 88 -7.97 2.84 -5.49
CA ALA A 88 -7.92 3.61 -6.73
C ALA A 88 -8.31 5.08 -6.51
N PHE A 89 -9.33 5.32 -5.69
CA PHE A 89 -9.77 6.67 -5.33
C PHE A 89 -8.69 7.45 -4.57
N TRP A 90 -8.04 6.86 -3.56
CA TRP A 90 -6.97 7.51 -2.79
C TRP A 90 -5.74 7.83 -3.62
N LEU A 91 -5.38 6.93 -4.55
CA LEU A 91 -4.32 7.19 -5.52
C LEU A 91 -4.71 8.31 -6.48
N SER A 92 -5.97 8.34 -6.93
CA SER A 92 -6.46 9.41 -7.82
C SER A 92 -6.44 10.79 -7.17
N GLN A 93 -6.66 10.89 -5.85
CA GLN A 93 -6.57 12.16 -5.13
C GLN A 93 -5.13 12.64 -4.89
N SER A 94 -4.16 11.72 -4.97
CA SER A 94 -2.75 12.03 -4.84
C SER A 94 -2.05 12.32 -6.15
N LEU A 95 -2.71 12.14 -7.30
CA LEU A 95 -2.16 12.41 -8.64
C LEU A 95 -2.11 13.90 -8.95
#